data_AF-A0A953AT99-F1
#
_entry.id   AF-A0A953AT99-F1
#
_cell.length_a   1.000
_cell.length_b   1.000
_cell.length_c   1.000
_cell.angle_alpha   90.00
_cell.angle_beta   90.00
_cell.angle_gamma   90.00
#
_symmetry.space_group_name_H-M   'P 1'
#
loop_
_entity.id
_entity.type
_entity.pdbx_description
1 polymer ?
#
loop_
_entity_poly.entity_id
_entity_poly.type
_entity_poly.pdbx_seq_one_letter_code
_entity_poly.pdbx_strand_id
1 'polypeptide(L)'
;MTTPTTSIATSTSDDVIIRGRSLCRDLLGKVGFSEMIYFQMLGRMPTPAQTALVDACLVSLMEHGLTPSAVAARLTYSSAPEAMQGAVA
;
A
#
# COMPACT_ATOMS: atom_id res chain seq x y z
N MET A 1 13.39 14.72 -24.92
CA MET A 1 12.57 14.19 -23.81
C MET A 1 13.32 14.49 -22.52
N THR A 2 12.64 15.02 -21.50
CA THR A 2 13.23 15.21 -20.16
C THR A 2 13.29 13.89 -19.42
N THR A 3 14.31 13.70 -18.58
CA THR A 3 14.45 12.50 -17.74
C THR A 3 13.31 12.47 -16.71
N PRO A 4 12.61 11.32 -16.53
CA PRO A 4 11.60 11.19 -15.49
C PRO A 4 12.20 11.38 -14.09
N THR A 5 11.48 12.03 -13.18
CA THR A 5 11.89 12.22 -11.78
C THR A 5 10.78 11.81 -10.83
N THR A 6 11.13 11.46 -9.58
CA THR A 6 10.19 11.13 -8.51
C THR A 6 10.71 11.61 -7.17
N SER A 7 9.80 11.93 -6.25
CA SER A 7 10.09 12.31 -4.86
C SER A 7 9.46 11.33 -3.85
N ILE A 8 9.07 10.13 -4.31
CA ILE A 8 8.36 9.15 -3.48
C ILE A 8 9.34 8.17 -2.83
N ALA A 9 10.20 7.52 -3.61
CA ALA A 9 11.18 6.59 -3.08
C ALA A 9 12.41 6.46 -4.00
N THR A 10 13.54 6.10 -3.40
CA THR A 10 14.78 5.69 -4.08
C THR A 10 15.43 4.57 -3.27
N SER A 11 16.46 3.92 -3.82
CA SER A 11 17.19 2.84 -3.15
C SER A 11 18.66 2.85 -3.51
N THR A 12 19.49 2.35 -2.59
CA THR A 12 20.92 2.04 -2.80
C THR A 12 21.15 0.55 -2.50
N SER A 13 22.40 0.10 -2.57
CA SER A 13 22.80 -1.25 -2.12
C SER A 13 22.49 -1.52 -0.65
N ASP A 14 22.42 -0.46 0.17
CA ASP A 14 22.41 -0.57 1.62
C ASP A 14 21.12 -0.06 2.27
N ASP A 15 20.26 0.63 1.51
CA ASP A 15 19.05 1.24 2.06
C ASP A 15 17.95 1.49 1.02
N VAL A 16 16.73 1.62 1.52
CA VAL A 16 15.57 2.12 0.76
C VAL A 16 15.14 3.41 1.42
N ILE A 17 15.11 4.50 0.66
CA ILE A 17 14.74 5.83 1.15
C ILE A 17 13.34 6.14 0.65
N ILE A 18 12.41 6.33 1.57
CA ILE A 18 11.02 6.62 1.29
C ILE A 18 10.74 8.05 1.76
N ARG A 19 10.44 8.93 0.80
CA ARG A 19 10.20 10.36 1.03
C ARG A 19 11.22 11.01 1.97
N GLY A 20 12.50 10.71 1.73
CA GLY A 20 13.62 11.22 2.51
C GLY A 20 13.88 10.53 3.85
N ARG A 21 13.20 9.41 4.15
CA ARG A 21 13.38 8.63 5.40
C ARG A 21 13.91 7.23 5.08
N SER A 22 14.89 6.76 5.85
CA SER A 22 15.43 5.41 5.70
C SER A 22 14.40 4.37 6.13
N LEU A 23 14.14 3.37 5.29
CA LEU A 23 13.25 2.27 5.62
C LEU A 23 13.77 1.52 6.86
N CYS A 24 15.04 1.13 6.82
CA CYS A 24 15.67 0.32 7.86
C CYS A 24 15.86 1.08 9.17
N ARG A 25 16.20 2.37 9.10
CA ARG A 25 16.57 3.14 10.30
C ARG A 25 15.42 3.96 10.86
N ASP A 26 14.51 4.46 10.03
CA ASP A 26 13.51 5.46 10.45
C ASP A 26 12.07 4.94 10.46
N LEU A 27 11.76 3.87 9.73
CA LEU A 27 10.38 3.43 9.49
C LEU A 27 10.09 2.05 10.11
N LEU A 28 10.89 1.03 9.79
CA LEU A 28 10.66 -0.33 10.28
C LEU A 28 10.64 -0.37 11.81
N GLY A 29 9.61 -1.01 12.37
CA GLY A 29 9.38 -1.12 13.82
C GLY A 29 8.96 0.19 14.51
N LYS A 30 8.84 1.30 13.78
CA LYS A 30 8.50 2.63 14.31
C LYS A 30 7.16 3.17 13.81
N VAL A 31 6.73 2.74 12.62
CA VAL A 31 5.46 3.16 12.02
C VAL A 31 4.59 1.94 11.70
N GLY A 32 3.29 2.06 11.93
CA GLY A 32 2.30 1.05 11.55
C GLY A 32 2.03 1.03 10.04
N PHE A 33 1.36 -0.01 9.56
CA PHE A 33 1.08 -0.18 8.14
C PHE A 33 0.21 0.96 7.57
N SER A 34 -0.88 1.30 8.24
CA SER A 34 -1.77 2.40 7.82
C SER A 34 -1.11 3.77 7.93
N GLU A 35 -0.24 3.95 8.92
CA GLU A 35 0.57 5.17 9.02
C GLU A 35 1.55 5.29 7.87
N MET A 36 2.15 4.17 7.46
CA MET A 36 3.03 4.09 6.31
C MET A 36 2.29 4.38 5.00
N ILE A 37 1.08 3.85 4.81
CA ILE A 37 0.22 4.19 3.66
C ILE A 37 -0.04 5.70 3.63
N TYR A 38 -0.45 6.28 4.77
CA TYR A 38 -0.72 7.70 4.87
C TYR A 38 0.52 8.55 4.53
N PHE A 39 1.67 8.20 5.12
CA PHE A 39 2.95 8.85 4.85
C PHE A 39 3.34 8.72 3.38
N GLN A 40 3.17 7.54 2.78
CA GLN A 40 3.53 7.29 1.40
C GLN A 40 2.67 8.09 0.42
N MET A 41 1.38 8.24 0.70
CA MET A 41 0.48 9.02 -0.16
C MET A 41 0.65 10.53 0.03
N LEU A 42 0.72 11.00 1.28
CA LEU A 42 0.61 12.44 1.60
C LEU A 42 1.93 13.11 1.97
N GLY A 43 3.01 12.35 2.13
CA GLY A 43 4.35 12.85 2.43
C GLY A 43 4.56 13.43 3.81
N ARG A 44 3.62 13.18 4.73
CA ARG A 44 3.74 13.53 6.15
C ARG A 44 3.14 12.42 7.01
N MET A 45 3.63 12.30 8.24
CA MET A 45 3.05 11.36 9.19
C MET A 45 1.60 11.75 9.54
N PRO A 46 0.71 10.77 9.75
CA PRO A 46 -0.64 11.05 10.23
C PRO A 46 -0.64 11.52 11.69
N THR A 47 -1.71 12.20 12.08
CA THR A 47 -2.10 12.32 13.50
C THR A 47 -2.78 11.03 13.95
N PRO A 48 -2.88 10.74 15.27
CA PRO A 48 -3.56 9.54 15.77
C PRO A 48 -5.01 9.41 15.25
N ALA A 49 -5.74 10.53 15.13
CA ALA A 49 -7.09 10.53 14.57
C ALA A 49 -7.12 10.19 13.07
N GLN A 50 -6.11 10.64 12.30
CA GLN A 50 -5.97 10.30 10.89
C GLN A 50 -5.64 8.81 10.72
N THR A 51 -4.77 8.24 11.57
CA THR A 51 -4.49 6.80 11.57
C THR A 51 -5.76 5.99 11.84
N ALA A 52 -6.52 6.34 12.88
CA ALA A 52 -7.75 5.64 13.23
C ALA A 52 -8.80 5.68 12.10
N LEU A 53 -8.89 6.80 11.36
CA LEU A 53 -9.79 6.90 10.21
C LEU A 53 -9.34 5.99 9.06
N VAL A 54 -8.04 5.97 8.74
CA VAL A 54 -7.49 5.08 7.70
C VAL A 54 -7.73 3.63 8.07
N ASP A 55 -7.46 3.24 9.32
CA ASP A 55 -7.72 1.88 9.80
C ASP A 55 -9.19 1.50 9.65
N ALA A 56 -10.11 2.37 10.07
CA ALA A 56 -11.54 2.12 9.93
C ALA A 56 -11.96 1.93 8.46
N CYS A 57 -11.41 2.74 7.55
CA CYS A 57 -11.64 2.59 6.12
C CYS A 57 -11.09 1.26 5.59
N LEU A 58 -9.83 0.93 5.89
CA LEU A 58 -9.18 -0.30 5.41
C LEU A 58 -9.88 -1.56 5.93
N VAL A 59 -10.29 -1.57 7.20
CA VAL A 59 -11.05 -2.69 7.79
C VAL A 59 -12.41 -2.84 7.13
N SER A 60 -13.12 -1.74 6.89
CA SER A 60 -14.44 -1.78 6.25
C SER A 60 -14.36 -2.22 4.78
N LEU A 61 -13.28 -1.86 4.08
CA LEU A 61 -13.07 -2.24 2.68
C LEU A 61 -12.63 -3.70 2.53
N MET A 62 -11.95 -4.26 3.53
CA MET A 62 -11.44 -5.64 3.50
C MET A 62 -12.52 -6.66 3.16
N GLU A 63 -13.72 -6.50 3.74
CA GLU A 63 -14.86 -7.36 3.45
C GLU A 63 -16.15 -6.57 3.72
N HIS A 64 -16.98 -6.46 2.67
CA HIS A 64 -18.27 -5.76 2.74
C HIS A 64 -19.33 -6.45 1.87
N GLY A 65 -19.17 -7.76 1.62
CA GLY A 65 -20.11 -8.64 0.94
C GLY A 65 -19.61 -9.18 -0.40
N LEU A 66 -20.50 -9.89 -1.08
CA LEU A 66 -20.29 -10.41 -2.44
C LEU A 66 -20.38 -9.28 -3.47
N THR A 67 -19.37 -8.42 -3.47
CA THR A 67 -19.25 -7.36 -4.47
C THR A 67 -18.96 -7.96 -5.85
N PRO A 68 -19.38 -7.29 -6.95
CA PRO A 68 -19.10 -7.75 -8.30
C PRO A 68 -17.60 -8.00 -8.56
N SER A 69 -16.71 -7.20 -7.96
CA SER A 69 -15.25 -7.38 -8.06
C SER A 69 -14.78 -8.66 -7.37
N ALA A 70 -15.28 -8.97 -6.16
CA ALA A 70 -14.95 -10.21 -5.48
C ALA A 70 -15.43 -11.45 -6.25
N VAL A 71 -16.61 -11.37 -6.91
CA VAL A 71 -17.11 -12.46 -7.77
C VAL A 71 -16.24 -12.60 -9.02
N ALA A 72 -15.89 -11.49 -9.68
CA ALA A 72 -15.02 -11.51 -10.86
C ALA A 72 -13.65 -12.15 -10.54
N ALA A 73 -13.02 -11.73 -9.45
CA ALA A 73 -11.75 -12.30 -9.00
C ALA A 73 -11.83 -13.82 -8.80
N ARG A 74 -12.90 -14.30 -8.15
CA ARG A 74 -13.13 -15.74 -7.93
C ARG A 74 -13.34 -16.51 -9.23
N LEU A 75 -14.13 -15.98 -10.17
CA LEU A 75 -14.38 -16.62 -11.46
C LEU A 75 -13.11 -16.69 -12.31
N THR A 76 -12.34 -15.61 -12.36
CA THR A 76 -11.04 -15.57 -13.05
C THR A 76 -10.08 -16.59 -12.45
N TYR A 77 -9.96 -16.61 -11.11
CA TYR A 77 -9.10 -17.58 -10.42
C TYR A 77 -9.55 -19.02 -10.67
N SER A 78 -10.86 -19.29 -10.68
CA SER A 78 -11.39 -20.63 -10.96
C SER A 78 -11.10 -21.12 -12.38
N SER A 79 -10.92 -20.19 -13.32
CA SER A 79 -10.62 -20.51 -14.72
C SER A 79 -9.12 -20.71 -14.98
N ALA A 80 -8.25 -19.99 -14.27
CA ALA A 80 -6.79 -20.08 -14.39
C ALA A 80 -6.10 -19.94 -13.01
N PRO A 81 -6.08 -21.00 -12.19
CA PRO A 81 -5.55 -20.95 -10.82
C PRO A 81 -4.06 -20.60 -10.71
N GLU A 82 -3.28 -20.89 -11.75
CA GLU A 82 -1.87 -20.54 -11.86
C GLU A 82 -1.64 -19.03 -12.03
N ALA A 83 -2.65 -18.30 -12.52
CA ALA A 83 -2.58 -16.87 -12.83
C ALA A 83 -3.20 -16.02 -11.70
N MET A 84 -2.76 -16.22 -10.46
CA MET A 84 -3.29 -15.49 -9.29
C MET A 84 -3.29 -13.97 -9.48
N GLN A 85 -2.23 -13.39 -10.06
CA GLN A 85 -2.16 -11.95 -10.30
C GLN A 85 -3.27 -11.48 -11.25
N GLY A 86 -3.66 -12.29 -12.24
CA GLY A 86 -4.74 -11.99 -13.17
C GLY A 86 -6.12 -12.02 -12.50
N ALA A 87 -6.29 -12.80 -11.43
CA ALA A 87 -7.51 -12.78 -10.63
C ALA A 87 -7.60 -11.56 -9.69
N VAL A 88 -6.45 -11.00 -9.28
CA VAL A 88 -6.39 -9.84 -8.37
C VAL A 88 -6.52 -8.49 -9.10
N ALA A 89 -6.10 -8.43 -10.37
CA ALA A 89 -5.97 -7.21 -11.17
C ALA A 89 -7.30 -6.55 -11.60
#